data_AF-A0A0U1VD17-F1
#
_entry.id   AF-A0A0U1VD17-F1
#
_cell.length_a   1.000
_cell.length_b   1.000
_cell.length_c   1.000
_cell.angle_alpha   90.00
_cell.angle_beta   90.00
_cell.angle_gamma   90.00
#
_symmetry.space_group_name_H-M   'P 1'
#
loop_
_entity.id
_entity.type
_entity.pdbx_description
1 polymer ?
#
loop_
_entity_poly.entity_id
_entity_poly.type
_entity_poly.pdbx_seq_one_letter_code
_entity_poly.pdbx_strand_id
1 'polypeptide(L)'
;GSKDVAFPRLNSIGFWIQPPGFILVAKVAFLRPQYWHYYDKTSFFLPIASKSVMSSMFAELMNIAIAADKAMFLAYFEGNMIFDWRPRKKLSFEGFKDAGFFNPLRLIFFQENVASAEGFWHLASRVSDNRRRKVYFSKCSNRTLTTSGWTFITPMSSSTKYTGTGAQDILLLSVVLAGVSTTVSFTNLLVTRRTLVSPGLRSRRVLMPFVTIAVLLTLRMLAIVTPVLGAAVIMAFLDGYLQTAFFDFSYGGDPILFQHLFWFFGHPEV
;
A
#
# COMPACT_ATOMS: atom_id res chain seq x y z
N GLY A 1 -22.46 35.41 -20.62
CA GLY A 1 -22.98 35.09 -19.28
C GLY A 1 -24.29 35.81 -19.12
N SER A 2 -25.39 35.11 -18.79
CA SER A 2 -26.69 35.76 -18.65
C SER A 2 -26.67 36.73 -17.46
N LYS A 3 -27.38 37.86 -17.63
CA LYS A 3 -27.50 38.95 -16.66
C LYS A 3 -28.23 38.55 -15.37
N ASP A 4 -28.83 37.36 -15.35
CA ASP A 4 -29.74 36.90 -14.29
C ASP A 4 -29.10 35.87 -13.34
N VAL A 5 -27.78 35.81 -13.27
CA VAL A 5 -27.07 34.91 -12.34
C VAL A 5 -26.22 35.74 -11.40
N ALA A 6 -26.38 35.54 -10.10
CA ALA A 6 -25.64 36.31 -9.11
C ALA A 6 -24.12 36.08 -9.16
N PHE A 7 -23.69 34.86 -9.51
CA PHE A 7 -22.29 34.50 -9.76
C PHE A 7 -22.17 33.53 -10.95
N PRO A 8 -22.12 34.02 -12.20
CA PRO A 8 -22.06 33.16 -13.38
C PRO A 8 -20.80 32.29 -13.41
N ARG A 9 -19.69 32.74 -12.81
CA ARG A 9 -18.44 31.97 -12.72
C ARG A 9 -18.53 30.80 -11.74
N LEU A 10 -19.12 31.02 -10.56
CA LEU A 10 -19.29 29.98 -9.54
C LEU A 10 -20.29 28.91 -10.02
N ASN A 11 -21.37 29.34 -10.68
CA ASN A 11 -22.32 28.41 -11.29
C ASN A 11 -21.69 27.60 -12.43
N SER A 12 -20.86 28.23 -13.27
CA SER A 12 -20.08 27.53 -14.28
C SER A 12 -19.18 26.46 -13.65
N ILE A 13 -18.42 26.80 -12.61
CA ILE A 13 -17.54 25.85 -11.91
C ILE A 13 -18.34 24.66 -11.37
N GLY A 14 -19.48 24.89 -10.72
CA GLY A 14 -20.34 23.81 -10.21
C GLY A 14 -20.85 22.90 -11.32
N PHE A 15 -21.33 23.48 -12.42
CA PHE A 15 -21.80 22.76 -13.59
C PHE A 15 -20.71 21.88 -14.21
N TRP A 16 -19.45 22.32 -14.21
CA TRP A 16 -18.33 21.57 -14.80
C TRP A 16 -17.76 20.48 -13.89
N ILE A 17 -17.93 20.57 -12.57
CA ILE A 17 -17.43 19.56 -11.60
C ILE A 17 -18.37 18.35 -11.49
N GLN A 18 -19.66 18.55 -11.68
CA GLN A 18 -20.67 17.51 -11.46
C GLN A 18 -20.62 16.36 -12.49
N PRO A 19 -20.50 16.60 -13.82
CA PRO A 19 -20.43 15.52 -14.80
C PRO A 19 -19.20 14.62 -14.62
N PRO A 20 -17.98 15.13 -14.39
CA PRO A 20 -16.82 14.30 -14.08
C PRO A 20 -17.02 13.41 -12.84
N GLY A 21 -17.56 13.95 -11.76
CA GLY A 21 -17.85 13.17 -10.55
C GLY A 21 -18.81 12.00 -10.83
N PHE A 22 -19.91 12.28 -11.54
CA PHE A 22 -20.88 11.25 -11.93
C PHE A 22 -20.28 10.22 -12.88
N ILE A 23 -19.48 10.63 -13.86
CA ILE A 23 -18.79 9.72 -14.78
C ILE A 23 -17.85 8.77 -14.02
N LEU A 24 -17.16 9.26 -12.98
CA LEU A 24 -16.28 8.42 -12.17
C LEU A 24 -17.08 7.39 -11.35
N VAL A 25 -18.21 7.77 -10.74
CA VAL A 25 -19.11 6.82 -10.06
C VAL A 25 -19.67 5.80 -11.04
N ALA A 26 -20.18 6.25 -12.19
CA ALA A 26 -20.75 5.39 -13.23
C ALA A 26 -19.69 4.43 -13.80
N LYS A 27 -18.43 4.88 -13.91
CA LYS A 27 -17.31 4.03 -14.31
C LYS A 27 -17.06 2.91 -13.31
N VAL A 28 -17.20 3.15 -12.01
CA VAL A 28 -17.05 2.10 -10.99
C VAL A 28 -18.27 1.18 -10.94
N ALA A 29 -19.48 1.72 -11.11
CA ALA A 29 -20.72 0.97 -11.03
C ALA A 29 -21.01 0.09 -12.26
N PHE A 30 -20.75 0.59 -13.47
CA PHE A 30 -21.21 -0.04 -14.71
C PHE A 30 -20.09 -0.48 -15.65
N LEU A 31 -18.95 0.21 -15.66
CA LEU A 31 -17.86 -0.14 -16.58
C LEU A 31 -17.01 -1.25 -15.95
N ARG A 32 -16.99 -2.43 -16.58
CA ARG A 32 -16.05 -3.49 -16.20
C ARG A 32 -14.62 -2.94 -16.25
N PRO A 33 -13.90 -2.87 -15.13
CA PRO A 33 -12.57 -2.28 -15.17
C PRO A 33 -11.54 -3.34 -15.63
N GLN A 34 -11.61 -3.75 -16.89
CA GLN A 34 -10.78 -4.84 -17.44
C GLN A 34 -9.29 -4.49 -17.63
N TYR A 35 -8.88 -3.22 -17.42
CA TYR A 35 -7.55 -2.72 -17.84
C TYR A 35 -6.56 -2.46 -16.69
N TRP A 36 -6.88 -2.79 -15.44
CA TRP A 36 -5.96 -2.52 -14.31
C TRP A 36 -4.97 -3.68 -14.15
N HIS A 37 -3.86 -3.62 -14.89
CA HIS A 37 -2.72 -4.50 -14.66
C HIS A 37 -1.93 -4.00 -13.45
N TYR A 38 -2.19 -4.59 -12.28
CA TYR A 38 -1.37 -4.35 -11.09
C TYR A 38 -0.20 -5.35 -11.05
N TYR A 39 1.02 -4.83 -11.14
CA TYR A 39 2.23 -5.62 -10.93
C TYR A 39 2.60 -5.57 -9.44
N ASP A 40 2.39 -6.67 -8.72
CA ASP A 40 2.93 -6.81 -7.36
C ASP A 40 4.46 -6.75 -7.43
N LYS A 41 5.06 -5.68 -6.90
CA LYS A 41 6.48 -5.73 -6.52
C LYS A 41 6.59 -6.66 -5.33
N THR A 42 6.98 -7.91 -5.58
CA THR A 42 7.33 -8.84 -4.51
C THR A 42 8.51 -8.26 -3.74
N SER A 43 8.28 -7.74 -2.54
CA SER A 43 9.36 -7.39 -1.62
C SER A 43 10.07 -8.69 -1.22
N PHE A 44 11.29 -8.89 -1.71
CA PHE A 44 12.08 -10.06 -1.38
C PHE A 44 12.53 -9.99 0.07
N PHE A 45 12.12 -10.95 0.90
CA PHE A 45 12.76 -11.17 2.19
C PHE A 45 14.16 -11.74 1.93
N LEU A 46 15.20 -10.94 2.15
CA LEU A 46 16.59 -11.39 2.08
C LEU A 46 16.95 -12.04 3.42
N PRO A 47 17.16 -13.37 3.48
CA PRO A 47 17.51 -14.05 4.74
C PRO A 47 18.83 -13.54 5.33
N ILE A 48 19.72 -13.00 4.50
CA ILE A 48 21.01 -12.40 4.91
C ILE A 48 20.80 -11.14 5.77
N ALA A 49 19.69 -10.41 5.59
CA ALA A 49 19.36 -9.27 6.45
C ALA A 49 18.80 -9.70 7.82
N SER A 50 18.55 -10.99 8.03
CA SER A 50 18.08 -11.49 9.32
C SER A 50 19.25 -11.69 10.29
N LYS A 51 19.21 -10.95 11.40
CA LYS A 51 20.27 -10.89 12.41
C LYS A 51 20.62 -12.26 13.00
N SER A 52 19.64 -13.15 13.14
CA SER A 52 19.84 -14.49 13.72
C SER A 52 20.65 -15.41 12.82
N VAL A 53 20.39 -15.40 11.51
CA VAL A 53 21.10 -16.25 10.52
C VAL A 53 22.54 -15.77 10.32
N MET A 54 22.76 -14.45 10.27
CA MET A 54 24.12 -13.88 10.23
C MET A 54 24.93 -14.24 11.48
N SER A 55 24.31 -14.22 12.66
CA SER A 55 24.96 -14.57 13.92
C SER A 55 25.40 -16.04 13.96
N SER A 56 24.59 -16.97 13.46
CA SER A 56 24.93 -18.39 13.45
C SER A 56 26.03 -18.71 12.45
N MET A 57 25.96 -18.13 11.24
CA MET A 57 27.02 -18.31 10.23
C MET A 57 28.35 -17.75 10.68
N PHE A 58 28.36 -16.58 11.33
CA PHE A 58 29.57 -16.00 11.89
C PHE A 58 30.19 -16.86 13.00
N ALA A 59 29.36 -17.41 13.88
CA ALA A 59 29.83 -18.30 14.95
C ALA A 59 30.47 -19.59 14.40
N GLU A 60 29.90 -20.14 13.33
CA GLU A 60 30.42 -21.34 12.67
C GLU A 60 31.75 -21.08 11.96
N LEU A 61 31.87 -19.94 11.27
CA LEU A 61 33.13 -19.50 10.65
C LEU A 61 34.24 -19.30 11.70
N MET A 62 33.92 -18.66 12.83
CA MET A 62 34.87 -18.46 13.91
C MET A 62 35.32 -19.79 14.52
N ASN A 63 34.41 -20.75 14.69
CA ASN A 63 34.77 -22.08 15.20
C ASN A 63 35.71 -22.83 14.24
N ILE A 64 35.50 -22.71 12.92
CA ILE A 64 36.39 -23.32 11.91
C ILE A 64 37.77 -22.64 11.93
N ALA A 65 37.82 -21.31 12.02
CA ALA A 65 39.07 -20.56 12.11
C ALA A 65 39.89 -20.94 13.36
N ILE A 66 39.23 -21.06 14.52
CA ILE A 66 39.87 -21.45 15.78
C ILE A 66 40.37 -22.90 15.71
N ALA A 67 39.62 -23.81 15.10
CA ALA A 67 40.06 -25.20 14.92
C ALA A 67 41.28 -25.31 13.99
N ALA A 68 41.31 -24.52 12.91
CA ALA A 68 42.43 -24.46 11.97
C ALA A 68 43.70 -23.88 12.63
N ASP A 69 43.57 -22.82 13.42
CA ASP A 69 44.69 -22.19 14.12
C ASP A 69 45.26 -23.11 15.21
N LYS A 70 44.39 -23.83 15.94
CA LYS A 70 44.82 -24.82 16.94
C LYS A 70 45.56 -26.01 16.31
N ALA A 71 45.14 -26.46 15.13
CA ALA A 71 45.84 -27.50 14.37
C ALA A 71 47.19 -27.01 13.80
N MET A 72 47.25 -25.75 13.35
CA MET A 72 48.49 -25.12 12.87
C MET A 72 49.49 -24.88 14.00
N PHE A 73 49.03 -24.44 15.18
CA PHE A 73 49.85 -24.22 16.36
C PHE A 73 50.48 -25.51 16.90
N LEU A 74 49.73 -26.63 16.91
CA LEU A 74 50.26 -27.94 17.29
C LEU A 74 51.33 -28.45 16.31
N ALA A 75 51.19 -28.17 15.01
CA ALA A 75 52.19 -28.52 14.01
C ALA A 75 53.49 -27.70 14.14
N TYR A 76 53.40 -26.44 14.59
CA TYR A 76 54.57 -25.59 14.84
C TYR A 76 55.34 -26.00 16.10
N PHE A 77 54.65 -26.48 17.14
CA PHE A 77 55.28 -26.88 18.41
C PHE A 77 56.07 -28.19 18.32
N GLU A 78 55.78 -29.06 17.34
CA GLU A 78 56.63 -30.24 17.05
C GLU A 78 57.90 -29.88 16.23
N GLY A 79 58.03 -28.63 15.81
CA GLY A 79 59.11 -28.14 14.96
C GLY A 79 60.30 -27.56 15.71
N ASN A 80 60.91 -28.32 16.63
CA ASN A 80 62.26 -28.02 17.11
C ASN A 80 63.12 -29.29 17.10
N MET A 81 63.50 -29.74 15.90
CA MET A 81 64.74 -30.48 15.65
C MET A 81 65.13 -30.26 14.19
N ILE A 82 66.17 -29.45 14.01
CA ILE A 82 66.82 -29.14 12.74
C ILE A 82 67.65 -30.38 12.33
N PHE A 83 67.35 -30.93 11.15
CA PHE A 83 67.95 -32.11 10.50
C PHE A 83 67.62 -33.48 11.11
N ASP A 84 66.51 -34.06 10.63
CA ASP A 84 66.34 -35.51 10.62
C ASP A 84 65.61 -35.92 9.32
N TRP A 85 66.28 -36.70 8.46
CA TRP A 85 65.67 -37.23 7.24
C TRP A 85 64.67 -38.33 7.60
N ARG A 86 63.42 -37.95 7.83
CA ARG A 86 62.34 -38.89 8.13
C ARG A 86 61.74 -39.48 6.85
N PRO A 87 61.36 -40.77 6.84
CA PRO A 87 60.67 -41.39 5.71
C PRO A 87 59.33 -40.70 5.45
N ARG A 88 58.97 -40.57 4.17
CA ARG A 88 57.76 -39.87 3.72
C ARG A 88 56.51 -40.55 4.31
N LYS A 89 55.94 -40.00 5.39
CA LYS A 89 54.67 -40.50 5.95
C LYS A 89 53.57 -40.30 4.91
N LYS A 90 52.80 -41.36 4.62
CA LYS A 90 51.52 -41.24 3.91
C LYS A 90 50.55 -40.57 4.86
N LEU A 91 50.33 -39.27 4.68
CA LEU A 91 49.33 -38.52 5.42
C LEU A 91 47.95 -38.90 4.88
N SER A 92 47.19 -39.70 5.62
CA SER A 92 45.75 -39.88 5.38
C SER A 92 45.01 -38.71 6.00
N PHE A 93 44.86 -37.63 5.25
CA PHE A 93 44.08 -36.49 5.71
C PHE A 93 42.58 -36.79 5.59
N GLU A 94 42.00 -37.38 6.64
CA GLU A 94 40.54 -37.61 6.68
C GLU A 94 39.74 -36.30 6.79
N GLY A 95 40.35 -35.22 7.30
CA GLY A 95 39.73 -33.88 7.43
C GLY A 95 39.94 -32.92 6.26
N PHE A 96 40.71 -33.29 5.21
CA PHE A 96 40.90 -32.43 4.03
C PHE A 96 39.85 -32.61 2.94
N LYS A 97 38.90 -33.54 3.13
CA LYS A 97 37.81 -33.71 2.17
C LYS A 97 36.88 -32.50 2.10
N ASP A 98 36.85 -31.69 3.17
CA ASP A 98 35.96 -30.53 3.33
C ASP A 98 36.71 -29.18 3.24
N ALA A 99 38.02 -29.19 2.97
CA ALA A 99 38.78 -27.97 2.76
C ALA A 99 38.53 -27.45 1.33
N GLY A 100 37.49 -26.62 1.19
CA GLY A 100 37.09 -25.93 -0.04
C GLY A 100 38.08 -24.85 -0.52
N PHE A 101 39.39 -25.12 -0.48
CA PHE A 101 40.39 -24.23 -1.08
C PHE A 101 41.21 -24.95 -2.15
N PHE A 102 40.78 -24.71 -3.39
CA PHE A 102 41.51 -24.80 -4.65
C PHE A 102 42.44 -26.02 -4.84
N ASN A 103 41.84 -27.17 -5.21
CA ASN A 103 42.57 -28.29 -5.80
C ASN A 103 42.34 -28.30 -7.33
N PRO A 104 43.32 -27.91 -8.16
CA PRO A 104 43.12 -27.69 -9.60
C PRO A 104 42.84 -28.95 -10.43
N LEU A 105 42.93 -30.15 -9.83
CA LEU A 105 42.71 -31.43 -10.53
C LEU A 105 41.41 -32.15 -10.14
N ARG A 106 40.60 -31.59 -9.25
CA ARG A 106 39.34 -32.20 -8.81
C ARG A 106 38.18 -31.41 -9.39
N LEU A 107 37.37 -32.04 -10.25
CA LEU A 107 36.12 -31.53 -10.86
C LEU A 107 35.02 -31.13 -9.84
N ILE A 108 35.36 -31.01 -8.55
CA ILE A 108 34.49 -30.53 -7.48
C ILE A 108 34.21 -29.02 -7.62
N PHE A 109 35.12 -28.26 -8.27
CA PHE A 109 34.97 -26.82 -8.48
C PHE A 109 33.65 -26.41 -9.14
N PHE A 110 33.15 -27.20 -10.10
CA PHE A 110 31.88 -26.88 -10.77
C PHE A 110 30.66 -27.27 -9.92
N GLN A 111 30.76 -28.32 -9.11
CA GLN A 111 29.67 -28.77 -8.24
C GLN A 111 29.51 -27.83 -7.04
N GLU A 112 30.62 -27.34 -6.48
CA GLU A 112 30.62 -26.31 -5.43
C GLU A 112 30.12 -24.95 -5.94
N ASN A 113 30.47 -24.54 -7.17
CA ASN A 113 29.94 -23.29 -7.74
C ASN A 113 28.41 -23.33 -7.93
N VAL A 114 27.84 -24.47 -8.31
CA VAL A 114 26.38 -24.64 -8.44
C VAL A 114 25.69 -24.63 -7.07
N ALA A 115 26.35 -25.14 -6.02
CA ALA A 115 25.81 -25.19 -4.66
C ALA A 115 26.12 -23.93 -3.82
N SER A 116 27.05 -23.08 -4.28
CA SER A 116 27.43 -21.86 -3.59
C SER A 116 26.25 -20.89 -3.47
N ALA A 117 26.09 -20.25 -2.31
CA ALA A 117 24.97 -19.36 -2.04
C ALA A 117 24.91 -18.16 -3.00
N GLU A 118 26.05 -17.77 -3.58
CA GLU A 118 26.21 -16.69 -4.57
C GLU A 118 26.20 -17.18 -6.02
N GLY A 119 26.17 -18.50 -6.23
CA GLY A 119 26.15 -19.10 -7.56
C GLY A 119 24.90 -18.68 -8.33
N PHE A 120 25.10 -18.23 -9.57
CA PHE A 120 24.01 -17.84 -10.48
C PHE A 120 22.90 -18.91 -10.55
N TRP A 121 23.29 -20.18 -10.61
CA TRP A 121 22.35 -21.31 -10.68
C TRP A 121 21.61 -21.58 -9.37
N HIS A 122 22.24 -21.33 -8.22
CA HIS A 122 21.59 -21.40 -6.91
C HIS A 122 20.58 -20.27 -6.72
N LEU A 123 20.91 -19.05 -7.18
CA LEU A 123 19.98 -17.93 -7.20
C LEU A 123 18.80 -18.19 -8.16
N ALA A 124 19.08 -18.68 -9.37
CA ALA A 124 18.07 -18.99 -10.37
C ALA A 124 17.11 -20.12 -9.93
N SER A 125 17.64 -21.19 -9.33
CA SER A 125 16.83 -22.28 -8.79
C SER A 125 15.99 -21.83 -7.60
N ARG A 126 16.51 -20.97 -6.72
CA ARG A 126 15.72 -20.35 -5.63
C ARG A 126 14.58 -19.48 -6.13
N VAL A 127 14.80 -18.69 -7.18
CA VAL A 127 13.73 -17.90 -7.79
C VAL A 127 12.65 -18.82 -8.36
N SER A 128 13.02 -19.96 -8.96
CA SER A 128 12.09 -20.98 -9.46
C SER A 128 11.33 -21.68 -8.34
N ASP A 129 12.01 -22.16 -7.29
CA ASP A 129 11.40 -22.92 -6.20
C ASP A 129 10.53 -22.06 -5.27
N ASN A 130 10.89 -20.80 -5.04
CA ASN A 130 10.00 -19.86 -4.33
C ASN A 130 8.78 -19.46 -5.17
N ARG A 131 8.91 -19.44 -6.52
CA ARG A 131 7.74 -19.28 -7.41
C ARG A 131 6.80 -20.48 -7.32
N ARG A 132 7.32 -21.67 -6.96
CA ARG A 132 6.57 -22.91 -6.71
C ARG A 132 5.99 -23.00 -5.30
N ARG A 133 6.66 -22.42 -4.28
CA ARG A 133 6.13 -22.23 -2.91
C ARG A 133 5.14 -21.07 -2.84
N LYS A 134 4.11 -21.08 -3.68
CA LYS A 134 2.92 -20.26 -3.46
C LYS A 134 2.24 -20.77 -2.19
N VAL A 135 2.55 -20.17 -1.05
CA VAL A 135 1.59 -20.10 0.06
C VAL A 135 0.35 -19.47 -0.57
N TYR A 136 -0.75 -20.23 -0.64
CA TYR A 136 -2.02 -19.75 -1.14
C TYR A 136 -2.55 -18.68 -0.18
N PHE A 137 -2.00 -17.47 -0.25
CA PHE A 137 -2.80 -16.31 0.09
C PHE A 137 -3.89 -16.31 -0.97
N SER A 138 -5.14 -16.56 -0.58
CA SER A 138 -6.27 -16.37 -1.47
C SER A 138 -6.33 -14.88 -1.81
N LYS A 139 -5.51 -14.46 -2.77
CA LYS A 139 -5.61 -13.13 -3.35
C LYS A 139 -7.02 -13.09 -3.93
N CYS A 140 -7.83 -12.14 -3.48
CA CYS A 140 -9.07 -11.83 -4.15
C CYS A 140 -8.70 -11.63 -5.62
N SER A 141 -9.24 -12.50 -6.49
CA SER A 141 -8.90 -12.65 -7.90
C SER A 141 -9.01 -11.34 -8.70
N ASN A 142 -9.51 -10.27 -8.09
CA ASN A 142 -9.72 -8.99 -8.71
C ASN A 142 -9.66 -7.78 -7.77
N ARG A 143 -8.65 -7.69 -6.88
CA ARG A 143 -8.60 -6.61 -5.86
C ARG A 143 -8.69 -5.19 -6.42
N THR A 144 -8.22 -4.96 -7.65
CA THR A 144 -8.24 -3.64 -8.31
C THR A 144 -9.66 -3.21 -8.71
N LEU A 145 -10.60 -4.15 -8.81
CA LEU A 145 -11.98 -3.92 -9.22
C LEU A 145 -12.97 -3.99 -8.07
N THR A 146 -12.52 -4.45 -6.90
CA THR A 146 -13.36 -4.56 -5.71
C THR A 146 -13.41 -3.22 -4.97
N THR A 147 -14.62 -2.85 -4.53
CA THR A 147 -14.85 -1.72 -3.64
C THR A 147 -15.36 -2.21 -2.29
N SER A 148 -15.06 -1.48 -1.22
CA SER A 148 -15.46 -1.83 0.15
C SER A 148 -16.86 -1.31 0.50
N GLY A 149 -17.85 -1.64 -0.33
CA GLY A 149 -19.23 -1.17 -0.19
C GLY A 149 -19.41 0.35 -0.35
N TRP A 150 -20.61 0.84 -0.07
CA TRP A 150 -20.94 2.29 -0.15
C TRP A 150 -20.39 3.09 1.04
N THR A 151 -20.06 2.42 2.14
CA THR A 151 -19.58 3.05 3.37
C THR A 151 -18.07 3.16 3.47
N PHE A 152 -17.31 2.62 2.51
CA PHE A 152 -15.83 2.65 2.51
C PHE A 152 -15.16 2.21 3.82
N ILE A 153 -15.68 1.14 4.45
CA ILE A 153 -15.20 0.70 5.76
C ILE A 153 -13.70 0.42 5.76
N THR A 154 -12.96 1.09 6.64
CA THR A 154 -11.57 0.79 6.97
C THR A 154 -11.50 -0.43 7.91
N PRO A 155 -10.50 -1.32 7.80
CA PRO A 155 -9.26 -1.20 7.01
C PRO A 155 -9.37 -1.70 5.55
N MET A 156 -10.57 -2.11 5.10
CA MET A 156 -10.73 -2.68 3.76
C MET A 156 -10.54 -1.64 2.65
N SER A 157 -10.95 -0.39 2.88
CA SER A 157 -10.82 0.71 1.93
C SER A 157 -9.44 1.36 1.87
N SER A 158 -8.72 1.40 3.00
CA SER A 158 -7.42 2.10 3.13
C SER A 158 -6.24 1.18 2.82
N SER A 159 -6.34 -0.11 3.16
CA SER A 159 -5.23 -1.04 2.95
C SER A 159 -5.26 -1.59 1.53
N THR A 160 -4.14 -1.41 0.82
CA THR A 160 -3.96 -2.00 -0.51
C THR A 160 -4.15 -3.53 -0.47
N LYS A 161 -3.88 -4.19 0.67
CA LYS A 161 -4.03 -5.64 0.86
C LYS A 161 -5.42 -6.16 0.46
N TYR A 162 -6.48 -5.39 0.71
CA TYR A 162 -7.86 -5.80 0.45
C TYR A 162 -8.39 -5.21 -0.87
N THR A 163 -8.30 -3.90 -1.05
CA THR A 163 -8.65 -3.22 -2.30
C THR A 163 -7.38 -2.72 -2.97
N GLY A 164 -7.14 -3.14 -4.22
CA GLY A 164 -6.00 -2.65 -4.99
C GLY A 164 -6.20 -1.24 -5.53
N THR A 165 -5.12 -0.65 -6.00
CA THR A 165 -5.17 0.66 -6.65
C THR A 165 -6.02 0.60 -7.91
N GLY A 166 -7.10 1.39 -7.99
CA GLY A 166 -8.04 1.35 -9.10
C GLY A 166 -9.45 1.78 -8.73
N ALA A 167 -10.39 0.83 -8.71
CA ALA A 167 -11.83 1.11 -8.56
C ALA A 167 -12.16 1.82 -7.24
N GLN A 168 -11.54 1.39 -6.13
CA GLN A 168 -11.74 2.01 -4.82
C GLN A 168 -11.28 3.48 -4.82
N ASP A 169 -10.14 3.79 -5.44
CA ASP A 169 -9.58 5.15 -5.44
C ASP A 169 -10.38 6.11 -6.32
N ILE A 170 -10.84 5.62 -7.47
CA ILE A 170 -11.77 6.37 -8.33
C ILE A 170 -13.04 6.71 -7.57
N LEU A 171 -13.51 5.78 -6.76
CA LEU A 171 -14.69 5.98 -5.94
C LEU A 171 -14.42 7.03 -4.84
N LEU A 172 -13.32 6.92 -4.09
CA LEU A 172 -12.96 7.93 -3.08
C LEU A 172 -12.83 9.34 -3.71
N LEU A 173 -12.18 9.45 -4.87
CA LEU A 173 -12.06 10.72 -5.60
C LEU A 173 -13.42 11.27 -6.07
N SER A 174 -14.31 10.39 -6.54
CA SER A 174 -15.62 10.81 -7.04
C SER A 174 -16.51 11.38 -5.94
N VAL A 175 -16.44 10.82 -4.73
CA VAL A 175 -17.13 11.33 -3.53
C VAL A 175 -16.63 12.73 -3.17
N VAL A 176 -15.31 12.96 -3.21
CA VAL A 176 -14.74 14.30 -2.96
C VAL A 176 -15.24 15.32 -4.00
N LEU A 177 -15.24 14.95 -5.28
CA LEU A 177 -15.76 15.81 -6.34
C LEU A 177 -17.27 16.11 -6.18
N ALA A 178 -18.06 15.11 -5.78
CA ALA A 178 -19.47 15.30 -5.45
C ALA A 178 -19.66 16.25 -4.24
N GLY A 179 -18.82 16.14 -3.21
CA GLY A 179 -18.83 17.04 -2.05
C GLY A 179 -18.49 18.50 -2.41
N VAL A 180 -17.53 18.72 -3.32
CA VAL A 180 -17.23 20.06 -3.83
C VAL A 180 -18.42 20.61 -4.64
N SER A 181 -19.00 19.78 -5.51
CA SER A 181 -20.15 20.17 -6.34
C SER A 181 -21.37 20.59 -5.51
N THR A 182 -21.70 19.85 -4.45
CA THR A 182 -22.83 20.16 -3.55
C THR A 182 -22.63 21.49 -2.81
N THR A 183 -21.40 21.78 -2.37
CA THR A 183 -21.05 23.05 -1.71
C THR A 183 -21.18 24.25 -2.66
N VAL A 184 -20.72 24.09 -3.91
CA VAL A 184 -20.87 25.11 -4.97
C VAL A 184 -22.35 25.33 -5.32
N SER A 185 -23.14 24.26 -5.41
CA SER A 185 -24.59 24.34 -5.64
C SER A 185 -25.32 25.07 -4.52
N PHE A 186 -25.02 24.75 -3.25
CA PHE A 186 -25.59 25.41 -2.08
C PHE A 186 -25.30 26.92 -2.08
N THR A 187 -24.03 27.31 -2.29
CA THR A 187 -23.65 28.73 -2.32
C THR A 187 -24.36 29.49 -3.44
N ASN A 188 -24.51 28.89 -4.62
CA ASN A 188 -25.26 29.48 -5.73
C ASN A 188 -26.74 29.72 -5.39
N LEU A 189 -27.42 28.70 -4.84
CA LEU A 189 -28.84 28.80 -4.46
C LEU A 189 -29.06 29.79 -3.32
N LEU A 190 -28.15 29.86 -2.35
CA LEU A 190 -28.20 30.81 -1.25
C LEU A 190 -28.10 32.25 -1.74
N VAL A 191 -27.18 32.53 -2.67
CA VAL A 191 -27.05 33.87 -3.26
C VAL A 191 -28.26 34.19 -4.13
N THR A 192 -28.73 33.25 -4.95
CA THR A 192 -29.94 33.41 -5.79
C THR A 192 -31.14 33.83 -4.94
N ARG A 193 -31.34 33.20 -3.77
CA ARG A 193 -32.38 33.62 -2.82
C ARG A 193 -32.19 35.05 -2.30
N ARG A 194 -30.95 35.50 -2.10
CA ARG A 194 -30.68 36.84 -1.55
C ARG A 194 -30.79 37.95 -2.59
N THR A 195 -30.44 37.70 -3.86
CA THR A 195 -30.25 38.74 -4.87
C THR A 195 -31.27 38.72 -6.00
N LEU A 196 -31.82 37.56 -6.37
CA LEU A 196 -32.66 37.39 -7.56
C LEU A 196 -34.14 37.15 -7.25
N VAL A 197 -34.52 37.18 -5.98
CA VAL A 197 -35.91 37.04 -5.55
C VAL A 197 -36.69 38.31 -5.91
N SER A 198 -37.91 38.14 -6.43
CA SER A 198 -38.77 39.28 -6.78
C SER A 198 -39.09 40.15 -5.56
N PRO A 199 -39.18 41.48 -5.74
CA PRO A 199 -39.55 42.40 -4.67
C PRO A 199 -40.94 42.01 -4.11
N GLY A 200 -40.99 41.70 -2.81
CA GLY A 200 -42.19 41.20 -2.12
C GLY A 200 -42.03 39.79 -1.53
N LEU A 201 -41.37 38.87 -2.25
CA LEU A 201 -41.12 37.49 -1.78
C LEU A 201 -40.00 37.37 -0.73
N ARG A 202 -39.26 38.46 -0.48
CA ARG A 202 -38.21 38.51 0.54
C ARG A 202 -38.76 38.65 1.97
N SER A 203 -40.00 39.14 2.11
CA SER A 203 -40.63 39.38 3.41
C SER A 203 -41.06 38.07 4.06
N ARG A 204 -40.76 37.88 5.35
CA ARG A 204 -41.18 36.71 6.15
C ARG A 204 -42.71 36.53 6.19
N ARG A 205 -43.47 37.57 5.84
CA ARG A 205 -44.94 37.56 5.77
C ARG A 205 -45.51 36.91 4.52
N VAL A 206 -44.75 36.78 3.43
CA VAL A 206 -45.22 36.14 2.20
C VAL A 206 -44.83 34.66 2.23
N LEU A 207 -45.80 33.78 1.97
CA LEU A 207 -45.59 32.34 1.95
C LEU A 207 -44.64 31.99 0.78
N MET A 208 -43.40 31.65 1.09
CA MET A 208 -42.50 31.06 0.10
C MET A 208 -42.98 29.63 -0.24
N PRO A 209 -42.82 29.16 -1.49
CA PRO A 209 -43.13 27.77 -1.83
C PRO A 209 -42.36 26.82 -0.92
N PHE A 210 -43.06 25.85 -0.32
CA PHE A 210 -42.49 24.89 0.64
C PHE A 210 -41.22 24.22 0.10
N VAL A 211 -41.21 23.87 -1.20
CA VAL A 211 -40.08 23.27 -1.91
C VAL A 211 -38.80 24.11 -1.76
N THR A 212 -38.88 25.44 -1.88
CA THR A 212 -37.70 26.31 -1.80
C THR A 212 -37.09 26.35 -0.39
N ILE A 213 -37.94 26.35 0.64
CA ILE A 213 -37.52 26.34 2.04
C ILE A 213 -36.90 24.98 2.37
N ALA A 214 -37.53 23.89 1.95
CA ALA A 214 -37.03 22.53 2.13
C ALA A 214 -35.65 22.36 1.48
N VAL A 215 -35.50 22.70 0.19
CA VAL A 215 -34.24 22.57 -0.54
C VAL A 215 -33.11 23.41 0.08
N LEU A 216 -33.40 24.62 0.53
CA LEU A 216 -32.37 25.45 1.18
C LEU A 216 -32.01 24.96 2.58
N LEU A 217 -32.94 24.35 3.30
CA LEU A 217 -32.67 23.76 4.61
C LEU A 217 -31.82 22.50 4.44
N THR A 218 -32.18 21.60 3.52
CA THR A 218 -31.41 20.37 3.25
C THR A 218 -30.00 20.68 2.77
N LEU A 219 -29.84 21.58 1.80
CA LEU A 219 -28.51 21.96 1.30
C LEU A 219 -27.64 22.67 2.35
N ARG A 220 -28.26 23.41 3.28
CA ARG A 220 -27.52 24.04 4.39
C ARG A 220 -26.96 23.00 5.35
N MET A 221 -27.76 21.99 5.71
CA MET A 221 -27.30 20.89 6.56
C MET A 221 -26.21 20.10 5.85
N LEU A 222 -26.43 19.75 4.58
CA LEU A 222 -25.47 19.03 3.77
C LEU A 222 -24.13 19.77 3.68
N ALA A 223 -24.13 21.07 3.38
CA ALA A 223 -22.90 21.88 3.26
C ALA A 223 -22.07 21.97 4.55
N ILE A 224 -22.70 21.84 5.73
CA ILE A 224 -21.97 21.85 7.02
C ILE A 224 -21.28 20.50 7.26
N VAL A 225 -21.87 19.42 6.78
CA VAL A 225 -21.45 18.06 7.13
C VAL A 225 -20.58 17.42 6.04
N THR A 226 -20.72 17.81 4.77
CA THR A 226 -19.88 17.33 3.66
C THR A 226 -18.37 17.49 3.85
N PRO A 227 -17.82 18.54 4.51
CA PRO A 227 -16.39 18.64 4.74
C PRO A 227 -15.84 17.54 5.65
N VAL A 228 -16.66 17.03 6.59
CA VAL A 228 -16.26 15.96 7.50
C VAL A 228 -16.08 14.64 6.74
N LEU A 229 -17.03 14.31 5.85
CA LEU A 229 -16.88 13.16 4.95
C LEU A 229 -15.67 13.33 4.03
N GLY A 230 -15.52 14.52 3.45
CA GLY A 230 -14.37 14.84 2.58
C GLY A 230 -13.04 14.60 3.29
N ALA A 231 -12.90 15.05 4.54
CA ALA A 231 -11.71 14.80 5.35
C ALA A 231 -11.49 13.30 5.60
N ALA A 232 -12.53 12.54 5.96
CA ALA A 232 -12.43 11.09 6.19
C ALA A 232 -11.97 10.33 4.94
N VAL A 233 -12.54 10.66 3.78
CA VAL A 233 -12.20 10.06 2.49
C VAL A 233 -10.78 10.43 2.06
N ILE A 234 -10.36 11.68 2.28
CA ILE A 234 -8.99 12.11 2.01
C ILE A 234 -8.02 11.36 2.93
N MET A 235 -8.28 11.23 4.22
CA MET A 235 -7.45 10.44 5.13
C MET A 235 -7.32 8.99 4.68
N ALA A 236 -8.42 8.36 4.23
CA ALA A 236 -8.38 7.00 3.70
C ALA A 236 -7.58 6.91 2.39
N PHE A 237 -7.67 7.92 1.53
CA PHE A 237 -6.86 8.03 0.31
C PHE A 237 -5.36 8.22 0.64
N LEU A 238 -5.04 9.03 1.64
CA LEU A 238 -3.67 9.25 2.12
C LEU A 238 -3.07 7.94 2.67
N ASP A 239 -3.84 7.16 3.44
CA ASP A 239 -3.39 5.87 3.97
C ASP A 239 -3.04 4.88 2.84
N GLY A 240 -3.78 4.91 1.73
CA GLY A 240 -3.53 4.06 0.57
C GLY A 240 -2.30 4.43 -0.26
N TYR A 241 -2.01 5.73 -0.41
CA TYR A 241 -1.00 6.23 -1.36
C TYR A 241 0.25 6.85 -0.72
N LEU A 242 0.07 7.58 0.37
CA LEU A 242 1.13 8.33 1.05
C LEU A 242 1.63 7.64 2.33
N GLN A 243 1.21 6.38 2.54
CA GLN A 243 1.64 5.55 3.67
C GLN A 243 1.39 6.23 5.04
N THR A 244 0.36 7.06 5.13
CA THR A 244 -0.13 7.52 6.43
C THR A 244 -0.82 6.37 7.16
N ALA A 245 -1.03 6.52 8.47
CA ALA A 245 -1.63 5.50 9.31
C ALA A 245 -2.75 6.07 10.18
N PHE A 246 -3.73 6.74 9.57
CA PHE A 246 -4.90 7.23 10.31
C PHE A 246 -5.80 6.06 10.76
N PHE A 247 -6.00 5.07 9.88
CA PHE A 247 -6.93 3.96 10.11
C PHE A 247 -6.27 2.57 10.15
N ASP A 248 -4.95 2.47 9.97
CA ASP A 248 -4.22 1.20 10.05
C ASP A 248 -3.79 0.88 11.49
N PHE A 249 -4.42 -0.14 12.07
CA PHE A 249 -4.14 -0.63 13.42
C PHE A 249 -2.70 -1.14 13.60
N SER A 250 -2.02 -1.54 12.52
CA SER A 250 -0.63 -2.03 12.57
C SER A 250 0.36 -0.95 13.03
N TYR A 251 0.02 0.32 12.80
CA TYR A 251 0.84 1.49 13.10
C TYR A 251 0.20 2.43 14.13
N GLY A 252 -0.86 1.98 14.82
CA GLY A 252 -1.55 2.73 15.87
C GLY A 252 -2.75 3.58 15.40
N GLY A 253 -3.18 3.44 14.16
CA GLY A 253 -4.43 4.03 13.66
C GLY A 253 -5.68 3.30 14.16
N ASP A 254 -6.84 3.94 14.06
CA ASP A 254 -8.11 3.41 14.58
C ASP A 254 -9.19 3.30 13.49
N PRO A 255 -9.59 2.07 13.08
CA PRO A 255 -10.65 1.90 12.08
C PRO A 255 -12.05 2.32 12.58
N ILE A 256 -12.27 2.45 13.90
CA ILE A 256 -13.55 2.93 14.44
C ILE A 256 -13.72 4.44 14.17
N LEU A 257 -12.61 5.20 14.14
CA LEU A 257 -12.62 6.63 13.88
C LEU A 257 -13.27 6.94 12.53
N PHE A 258 -12.97 6.15 11.51
CA PHE A 258 -13.59 6.29 10.20
C PHE A 258 -15.11 6.13 10.27
N GLN A 259 -15.60 5.15 11.05
CA GLN A 259 -17.05 4.94 11.21
C GLN A 259 -17.71 6.14 11.88
N HIS A 260 -17.07 6.76 12.88
CA HIS A 260 -17.59 7.97 13.51
C HIS A 260 -17.65 9.14 12.53
N LEU A 261 -16.58 9.37 11.74
CA LEU A 261 -16.57 10.45 10.74
C LEU A 261 -17.60 10.20 9.63
N PHE A 262 -17.72 8.95 9.19
CA PHE A 262 -18.69 8.56 8.17
C PHE A 262 -20.12 8.74 8.66
N TRP A 263 -20.47 8.25 9.87
CA TRP A 263 -21.82 8.32 10.40
C TRP A 263 -22.20 9.70 10.95
N PHE A 264 -21.22 10.54 11.28
CA PHE A 264 -21.45 11.97 11.50
C PHE A 264 -22.04 12.63 10.23
N PHE A 265 -21.62 12.16 9.05
CA PHE A 265 -22.21 12.53 7.77
C PHE A 265 -23.46 11.73 7.40
N GLY A 266 -23.46 10.42 7.64
CA GLY A 266 -24.51 9.53 7.18
C GLY A 266 -25.89 9.79 7.80
N HIS A 267 -25.97 10.21 9.07
CA HIS A 267 -27.26 10.49 9.71
C HIS A 267 -27.94 11.77 9.19
N PRO A 268 -27.23 12.91 9.04
CA PRO A 268 -27.84 14.12 8.49
C PRO A 268 -28.09 14.09 6.97
N GLU A 269 -27.48 13.15 6.26
CA GLU A 269 -27.62 13.03 4.80
C GLU A 269 -28.94 12.36 4.38
N VAL A 270 -29.44 11.41 5.18
CA VAL A 270 -30.71 10.69 4.98
C VAL A 270 -31.91 11.43 5.55
#